data_AF-A0A1A7C410-F1
#
_entry.id   AF-A0A1A7C410-F1
#
_cell.length_a   1.000
_cell.length_b   1.000
_cell.length_c   1.000
_cell.angle_alpha   90.00
_cell.angle_beta   90.00
_cell.angle_gamma   90.00
#
_symmetry.space_group_name_H-M   'P 1'
#
loop_
_entity.id
_entity.type
_entity.pdbx_description
1 polymer ?
#
loop_
_entity_poly.entity_id
_entity_poly.type
_entity_poly.pdbx_seq_one_letter_code
_entity_poly.pdbx_strand_id
1 'polypeptide(L)'
;SAAGPRPTPQAGPQPIPPPRRMELIEQQPVPGTNPPAYTEVVTPGDTDAEWAAKQAAYAAALASHAAAAQQDDQAMAMFDAALEVERQKVDRIAIAGRVPVNVLGAQPGDYIVPVQDGDGIAGIAVHADDITMPQYLRAVGRVISIEPDGRAYVMVKAV
;
A
#
# COMPACT_ATOMS: atom_id res chain seq x y z
N SER A 1 6.45 -3.25 -20.20
CA SER A 1 5.19 -3.83 -19.69
C SER A 1 4.04 -3.21 -20.46
N ALA A 2 3.11 -4.01 -20.97
CA ALA A 2 1.94 -3.53 -21.68
C ALA A 2 0.98 -2.71 -20.79
N ALA A 3 1.10 -2.81 -19.46
CA ALA A 3 0.28 -2.08 -18.49
C ALA A 3 0.59 -0.57 -18.40
N GLY A 4 1.66 -0.09 -19.04
CA GLY A 4 2.05 1.33 -18.98
C GLY A 4 2.62 1.75 -17.61
N PRO A 5 2.77 3.07 -17.36
CA PRO A 5 3.19 3.59 -16.07
C PRO A 5 2.04 3.50 -15.06
N ARG A 6 2.39 3.34 -13.77
CA ARG A 6 1.41 3.39 -12.68
C ARG A 6 0.73 4.76 -12.66
N PRO A 7 -0.61 4.84 -12.55
CA PRO A 7 -1.31 6.12 -12.49
C PRO A 7 -0.94 6.89 -11.22
N THR A 8 -0.82 8.20 -11.35
CA THR A 8 -0.59 9.14 -10.23
C THR A 8 -1.94 9.63 -9.71
N PRO A 9 -2.17 9.65 -8.38
CA PRO A 9 -3.41 10.19 -7.81
C PRO A 9 -3.63 11.67 -8.15
N GLN A 10 -4.86 12.03 -8.50
CA GLN A 10 -5.31 13.37 -8.86
C GLN A 10 -6.15 14.04 -7.78
N ALA A 11 -6.76 13.28 -6.84
CA ALA A 11 -7.70 13.82 -5.86
C ALA A 11 -7.14 14.94 -4.97
N GLY A 12 -5.81 15.04 -4.82
CA GLY A 12 -5.18 16.04 -3.96
C GLY A 12 -5.57 15.85 -2.49
N PRO A 13 -5.30 16.84 -1.61
CA PRO A 13 -5.72 16.78 -0.22
C PRO A 13 -7.23 17.00 -0.07
N GLN A 14 -7.83 16.33 0.91
CA GLN A 14 -9.25 16.51 1.21
C GLN A 14 -9.55 17.99 1.58
N PRO A 15 -10.59 18.60 0.97
CA PRO A 15 -11.03 19.93 1.35
C PRO A 15 -11.39 20.02 2.83
N ILE A 16 -11.00 21.12 3.47
CA ILE A 16 -11.28 21.40 4.88
C ILE A 16 -12.48 22.35 4.99
N PRO A 17 -13.45 22.06 5.88
CA PRO A 17 -14.59 22.95 6.07
C PRO A 17 -14.15 24.35 6.57
N PRO A 18 -14.61 25.43 5.94
CA PRO A 18 -14.21 26.78 6.32
C PRO A 18 -14.85 27.19 7.66
N PRO A 19 -14.09 27.82 8.58
CA PRO A 19 -14.67 28.33 9.81
C PRO A 19 -15.57 29.55 9.53
N ARG A 20 -16.64 29.70 10.31
CA ARG A 20 -17.44 30.94 10.33
C ARG A 20 -16.76 31.96 11.23
N ARG A 21 -16.52 33.18 10.72
CA ARG A 21 -15.98 34.28 11.53
C ARG A 21 -17.08 34.85 12.41
N MET A 22 -16.81 34.93 13.71
CA MET A 22 -17.67 35.57 14.68
C MET A 22 -17.33 37.06 14.80
N GLU A 23 -18.31 37.85 15.26
CA GLU A 23 -18.07 39.24 15.62
C GLU A 23 -17.05 39.32 16.76
N LEU A 24 -16.10 40.24 16.62
CA LEU A 24 -15.03 40.43 17.59
C LEU A 24 -15.09 41.86 18.13
N ILE A 25 -15.15 41.98 19.45
CA ILE A 25 -15.13 43.26 20.17
C ILE A 25 -13.77 43.37 20.88
N GLU A 26 -12.97 44.37 20.51
CA GLU A 26 -11.65 44.61 21.10
C GLU A 26 -11.60 45.99 21.78
N GLN A 27 -10.86 46.10 22.87
CA GLN A 27 -10.61 47.38 23.52
C GLN A 27 -9.30 47.99 23.00
N GLN A 28 -9.40 49.14 22.36
CA GLN A 28 -8.24 49.87 21.86
C GLN A 28 -7.98 51.13 22.69
N PRO A 29 -6.73 51.38 23.14
CA PRO A 29 -6.43 52.57 23.93
C PRO A 29 -6.62 53.83 23.09
N VAL A 30 -7.25 54.84 23.69
CA VAL A 30 -7.46 56.15 23.08
C VAL A 30 -6.15 56.96 23.18
N PRO A 31 -5.51 57.32 22.05
CA PRO A 31 -4.25 58.04 22.07
C PRO A 31 -4.35 59.37 22.84
N GLY A 32 -3.36 59.68 23.68
CA GLY A 32 -3.27 60.97 24.39
C GLY A 32 -4.10 61.10 25.68
N THR A 33 -4.67 60.01 26.20
CA THR A 33 -5.41 60.00 27.48
C THR A 33 -4.55 59.54 28.65
N ASN A 34 -4.62 60.25 29.79
CA ASN A 34 -4.00 59.84 31.07
C ASN A 34 -4.96 60.10 32.24
N PRO A 35 -5.45 59.07 32.95
CA PRO A 35 -5.17 57.65 32.75
C PRO A 35 -5.67 57.13 31.39
N PRO A 36 -5.12 56.00 30.88
CA PRO A 36 -5.49 55.48 29.58
C PRO A 36 -6.99 55.15 29.54
N ALA A 37 -7.70 55.79 28.61
CA ALA A 37 -9.07 55.45 28.25
C ALA A 37 -9.05 54.42 27.11
N TYR A 38 -10.08 53.58 27.04
CA TYR A 38 -10.23 52.56 25.99
C TYR A 38 -11.55 52.79 25.24
N THR A 39 -11.54 52.52 23.94
CA THR A 39 -12.76 52.44 23.12
C THR A 39 -12.96 51.01 22.64
N GLU A 40 -14.21 50.60 22.58
CA GLU A 40 -14.57 49.33 21.96
C GLU A 40 -14.56 49.49 20.44
N VAL A 41 -13.87 48.58 19.75
CA VAL A 41 -13.83 48.47 18.29
C VAL A 41 -14.49 47.14 17.93
N VAL A 42 -15.54 47.21 17.10
CA VAL A 42 -16.28 46.03 16.65
C VAL A 42 -15.84 45.67 15.24
N THR A 43 -15.33 44.44 15.07
CA THR A 43 -15.05 43.85 13.76
C THR A 43 -16.19 42.89 13.41
N PRO A 44 -17.00 43.17 12.37
CA PRO A 44 -18.12 42.32 12.00
C PRO A 44 -17.68 40.91 11.60
N GLY A 45 -18.44 39.91 12.05
CA GLY A 45 -18.29 38.52 11.60
C GLY A 45 -18.84 38.31 10.18
N ASP A 46 -18.80 37.06 9.71
CA ASP A 46 -19.41 36.71 8.42
C ASP A 46 -20.94 36.86 8.50
N THR A 47 -21.51 37.56 7.53
CA THR A 47 -22.95 37.55 7.28
C THR A 47 -23.42 36.14 6.90
N ASP A 48 -24.72 35.85 7.05
CA ASP A 48 -25.28 34.56 6.64
C ASP A 48 -25.07 34.27 5.14
N ALA A 49 -25.08 35.31 4.30
CA ALA A 49 -24.82 35.19 2.86
C ALA A 49 -23.37 34.81 2.56
N GLU A 50 -22.40 35.44 3.23
CA GLU A 50 -20.98 35.11 3.10
C GLU A 50 -20.69 33.70 3.64
N TRP A 51 -21.31 33.32 4.75
CA TRP A 51 -21.18 31.98 5.30
C TRP A 51 -21.80 30.92 4.36
N ALA A 52 -22.97 31.18 3.80
CA ALA A 52 -23.60 30.30 2.81
C ALA A 52 -22.73 30.13 1.56
N ALA A 53 -22.09 31.20 1.07
CA ALA A 53 -21.16 31.13 -0.05
C ALA A 53 -19.92 30.27 0.27
N LYS A 54 -19.35 30.39 1.48
CA LYS A 54 -18.23 29.55 1.94
C LYS A 54 -18.64 28.07 1.98
N GLN A 55 -19.83 27.77 2.49
CA GLN A 55 -20.36 26.41 2.56
C GLN A 55 -20.61 25.82 1.17
N ALA A 56 -21.15 26.62 0.24
CA ALA A 56 -21.36 26.19 -1.15
C ALA A 56 -20.02 25.91 -1.86
N ALA A 57 -19.02 26.76 -1.67
CA ALA A 57 -17.68 26.54 -2.22
C ALA A 57 -17.03 25.27 -1.64
N TYR A 58 -17.17 25.04 -0.33
CA TYR A 58 -16.70 23.82 0.32
C TYR A 58 -17.39 22.56 -0.22
N ALA A 59 -18.71 22.58 -0.35
CA ALA A 59 -19.48 21.45 -0.88
C ALA A 59 -19.07 21.13 -2.34
N ALA A 60 -18.86 22.15 -3.17
CA ALA A 60 -18.37 21.97 -4.53
C ALA A 60 -16.95 21.38 -4.56
N ALA A 61 -16.04 21.87 -3.72
CA ALA A 61 -14.69 21.33 -3.60
C ALA A 61 -14.70 19.87 -3.14
N LEU A 62 -15.55 19.53 -2.17
CA LEU A 62 -15.69 18.17 -1.65
C LEU A 62 -16.22 17.21 -2.73
N ALA A 63 -17.21 17.65 -3.52
CA ALA A 63 -17.75 16.86 -4.63
C ALA A 63 -16.68 16.60 -5.72
N SER A 64 -15.92 17.63 -6.09
CA SER A 64 -14.81 17.49 -7.04
C SER A 64 -13.72 16.54 -6.53
N HIS A 65 -13.35 16.65 -5.26
CA HIS A 65 -12.39 15.74 -4.64
C HIS A 65 -12.90 14.30 -4.64
N ALA A 66 -14.17 14.06 -4.30
CA ALA A 66 -14.76 12.72 -4.30
C ALA A 66 -14.78 12.10 -5.71
N ALA A 67 -15.11 12.89 -6.73
CA ALA A 67 -15.08 12.42 -8.11
C ALA A 67 -13.65 12.07 -8.57
N ALA A 68 -12.66 12.90 -8.23
CA ALA A 68 -11.26 12.63 -8.54
C ALA A 68 -10.74 11.38 -7.81
N ALA A 69 -11.09 11.19 -6.53
CA ALA A 69 -10.73 9.99 -5.78
C ALA A 69 -11.31 8.72 -6.41
N GLN A 70 -12.57 8.76 -6.86
CA GLN A 70 -13.19 7.65 -7.56
C GLN A 70 -12.48 7.34 -8.90
N GLN A 71 -12.04 8.36 -9.64
CA GLN A 71 -11.26 8.18 -10.87
C GLN A 71 -9.90 7.55 -10.59
N ASP A 72 -9.22 7.99 -9.53
CA ASP A 72 -7.94 7.42 -9.10
C ASP A 72 -8.07 5.93 -8.76
N ASP A 73 -9.11 5.56 -8.02
CA ASP A 73 -9.40 4.17 -7.65
C ASP A 73 -9.66 3.31 -8.90
N GLN A 74 -10.45 3.81 -9.85
CA GLN A 74 -10.72 3.14 -11.12
C GLN A 74 -9.46 2.97 -11.97
N ALA A 75 -8.65 4.02 -12.07
CA ALA A 75 -7.40 3.98 -12.82
C ALA A 75 -6.41 2.97 -12.21
N MET A 76 -6.30 2.93 -10.88
CA MET A 76 -5.47 1.95 -10.18
C MET A 76 -5.96 0.53 -10.41
N ALA A 77 -7.28 0.29 -10.30
CA ALA A 77 -7.87 -1.02 -10.53
C ALA A 77 -7.65 -1.52 -11.98
N MET A 78 -7.80 -0.64 -12.98
CA MET A 78 -7.51 -0.97 -14.37
C MET A 78 -6.04 -1.29 -14.61
N PHE A 79 -5.13 -0.51 -14.01
CA PHE A 79 -3.70 -0.75 -14.08
C PHE A 79 -3.32 -2.09 -13.45
N ASP A 80 -3.84 -2.40 -12.26
CA ASP A 80 -3.57 -3.65 -11.55
C ASP A 80 -4.09 -4.87 -12.33
N ALA A 81 -5.28 -4.76 -12.95
CA ALA A 81 -5.80 -5.81 -13.82
C ALA A 81 -4.92 -6.04 -15.05
N ALA A 82 -4.46 -4.98 -15.72
CA ALA A 82 -3.56 -5.09 -16.87
C ALA A 82 -2.19 -5.65 -16.47
N LEU A 83 -1.67 -5.27 -15.30
CA LEU A 83 -0.43 -5.78 -14.77
C LEU A 83 -0.51 -7.28 -14.45
N GLU A 84 -1.64 -7.74 -13.92
CA GLU A 84 -1.84 -9.16 -13.63
C GLU A 84 -1.95 -10.00 -14.90
N VAL A 85 -2.62 -9.50 -15.95
CA VAL A 85 -2.64 -10.14 -17.28
C VAL A 85 -1.22 -10.30 -17.82
N GLU A 86 -0.35 -9.30 -17.63
CA GLU A 86 1.04 -9.40 -18.08
C GLU A 86 1.86 -10.36 -17.21
N ARG A 87 1.63 -10.39 -15.90
CA ARG A 87 2.29 -11.31 -14.96
C ARG A 87 1.95 -12.77 -15.23
N GLN A 88 0.78 -13.06 -15.80
CA GLN A 88 0.39 -14.42 -16.20
C GLN A 88 1.17 -14.94 -17.41
N LYS A 89 1.83 -14.07 -18.19
CA LYS A 89 2.62 -14.46 -19.36
C LYS A 89 4.04 -14.92 -18.99
N VAL A 90 4.46 -14.72 -17.75
CA VAL A 90 5.83 -15.00 -17.29
C VAL A 90 5.80 -15.87 -16.04
N ASP A 91 6.77 -16.76 -15.95
CA ASP A 91 6.96 -17.55 -14.73
C ASP A 91 7.62 -16.69 -13.65
N ARG A 92 7.06 -16.74 -12.44
CA ARG A 92 7.64 -16.09 -11.26
C ARG A 92 8.50 -17.12 -10.52
N ILE A 93 9.81 -16.93 -10.56
CA ILE A 93 10.79 -17.82 -9.94
C ILE A 93 11.30 -17.17 -8.66
N ALA A 94 11.25 -17.90 -7.55
CA ALA A 94 11.85 -17.46 -6.31
C ALA A 94 13.35 -17.77 -6.31
N ILE A 95 14.18 -16.75 -6.09
CA ILE A 95 15.65 -16.87 -6.05
C ILE A 95 16.14 -17.12 -4.62
N ALA A 96 15.43 -16.62 -3.62
CA ALA A 96 15.76 -16.76 -2.21
C ALA A 96 14.51 -16.58 -1.34
N GLY A 97 14.63 -16.96 -0.06
CA GLY A 97 13.61 -16.73 0.96
C GLY A 97 12.76 -17.95 1.25
N ARG A 98 11.61 -17.72 1.89
CA ARG A 98 10.70 -18.77 2.35
C ARG A 98 9.61 -19.00 1.31
N VAL A 99 9.57 -20.19 0.73
CA VAL A 99 8.74 -20.49 -0.45
C VAL A 99 8.03 -21.83 -0.27
N PRO A 100 6.71 -21.89 -0.48
CA PRO A 100 6.00 -23.16 -0.53
C PRO A 100 6.33 -23.88 -1.84
N VAL A 101 6.66 -25.16 -1.76
CA VAL A 101 6.94 -26.01 -2.93
C VAL A 101 6.00 -27.20 -2.95
N ASN A 102 5.64 -27.67 -4.14
CA ASN A 102 4.73 -28.81 -4.32
C ASN A 102 5.47 -30.15 -4.12
N VAL A 103 6.16 -30.31 -2.99
CA VAL A 103 6.74 -31.58 -2.55
C VAL A 103 5.97 -32.04 -1.32
N LEU A 104 5.38 -33.22 -1.39
CA LEU A 104 4.61 -33.84 -0.31
C LEU A 104 5.45 -34.90 0.40
N GLY A 105 5.09 -35.22 1.65
CA GLY A 105 5.75 -36.26 2.44
C GLY A 105 7.15 -35.89 2.95
N ALA A 106 7.60 -34.65 2.72
CA ALA A 106 8.83 -34.12 3.28
C ALA A 106 8.68 -33.86 4.79
N GLN A 107 9.80 -33.84 5.50
CA GLN A 107 9.87 -33.50 6.92
C GLN A 107 10.70 -32.23 7.13
N PRO A 108 10.40 -31.43 8.18
CA PRO A 108 11.28 -30.33 8.56
C PRO A 108 12.70 -30.82 8.78
N GLY A 109 13.66 -30.18 8.11
CA GLY A 109 15.06 -30.60 8.12
C GLY A 109 15.54 -31.20 6.81
N ASP A 110 14.66 -31.80 6.01
CA ASP A 110 14.98 -32.39 4.72
C ASP A 110 15.47 -31.34 3.71
N TYR A 111 16.24 -31.80 2.73
CA TYR A 111 16.63 -31.01 1.58
C TYR A 111 15.81 -31.41 0.37
N ILE A 112 15.38 -30.42 -0.40
CA ILE A 112 14.71 -30.65 -1.68
C ILE A 112 15.76 -30.69 -2.78
N VAL A 113 15.93 -31.86 -3.37
CA VAL A 113 16.96 -32.12 -4.39
C VAL A 113 16.27 -32.33 -5.75
N PRO A 114 16.67 -31.59 -6.80
CA PRO A 114 16.14 -31.82 -8.12
C PRO A 114 16.65 -33.15 -8.70
N VAL A 115 15.74 -33.90 -9.32
CA VAL A 115 16.01 -35.15 -10.04
C VAL A 115 15.31 -35.12 -11.40
N GLN A 116 15.84 -35.88 -12.36
CA GLN A 116 15.19 -36.07 -13.65
C GLN A 116 13.90 -36.88 -13.45
N ASP A 117 12.81 -36.45 -14.07
CA ASP A 117 11.54 -37.17 -14.09
C ASP A 117 10.96 -37.15 -15.51
N GLY A 118 11.18 -38.24 -16.26
CA GLY A 118 10.90 -38.28 -17.69
C GLY A 118 11.68 -37.21 -18.45
N ASP A 119 10.96 -36.36 -19.19
CA ASP A 119 11.52 -35.18 -19.86
C ASP A 119 11.58 -33.93 -18.95
N GLY A 120 11.10 -34.04 -17.71
CA GLY A 120 10.97 -32.94 -16.74
C GLY A 120 11.91 -33.06 -15.53
N ILE A 121 11.65 -32.21 -14.54
CA ILE A 121 12.38 -32.14 -13.27
C ILE A 121 11.39 -32.32 -12.12
N ALA A 122 11.70 -33.21 -11.19
CA ALA A 122 10.97 -33.37 -9.94
C ALA A 122 11.87 -33.02 -8.73
N GLY A 123 11.25 -32.64 -7.61
CA GLY A 123 11.94 -32.45 -6.34
C GLY A 123 11.70 -33.64 -5.42
N ILE A 124 12.77 -34.26 -4.93
CA ILE A 124 12.69 -35.28 -3.87
C ILE A 124 13.17 -34.71 -2.55
N ALA A 125 12.53 -35.12 -1.46
CA ALA A 125 13.02 -34.85 -0.11
C ALA A 125 14.12 -35.86 0.25
N VAL A 126 15.27 -35.36 0.70
CA VAL A 126 16.39 -36.17 1.17
C VAL A 126 16.73 -35.72 2.58
N HIS A 127 16.75 -36.67 3.52
CA HIS A 127 17.08 -36.38 4.91
C HIS A 127 18.52 -35.87 5.04
N ALA A 128 18.76 -35.00 6.03
CA ALA A 128 20.06 -34.36 6.21
C ALA A 128 21.20 -35.35 6.48
N ASP A 129 20.90 -36.51 7.08
CA ASP A 129 21.89 -37.55 7.37
C ASP A 129 22.24 -38.42 6.14
N ASP A 130 21.34 -38.49 5.16
CA ASP A 130 21.49 -39.33 3.96
C ASP A 130 21.96 -38.54 2.73
N ILE A 131 22.00 -37.21 2.82
CA ILE A 131 22.34 -36.35 1.68
C ILE A 131 23.83 -36.42 1.34
N THR A 132 24.12 -36.61 0.05
CA THR A 132 25.49 -36.52 -0.46
C THR A 132 25.89 -35.06 -0.71
N MET A 133 27.19 -34.75 -0.65
CA MET A 133 27.69 -33.39 -0.92
C MET A 133 27.25 -32.85 -2.30
N PRO A 134 27.30 -33.63 -3.41
CA PRO A 134 26.79 -33.15 -4.70
C PRO A 134 25.29 -32.83 -4.66
N GLN A 135 24.48 -33.63 -3.95
CA GLN A 135 23.05 -33.37 -3.78
C GLN A 135 22.80 -32.11 -2.95
N TYR A 136 23.58 -31.88 -1.89
CA TYR A 136 23.51 -30.66 -1.08
C TYR A 136 23.87 -29.40 -1.89
N LEU A 137 24.89 -29.47 -2.74
CA LEU A 137 25.29 -28.35 -3.58
C LEU A 137 24.18 -27.94 -4.55
N ARG A 138 23.50 -28.92 -5.18
CA ARG A 138 22.39 -28.70 -6.12
C ARG A 138 21.00 -28.58 -5.48
N ALA A 139 20.89 -28.72 -4.17
CA ALA A 139 19.59 -28.67 -3.48
C ALA A 139 18.95 -27.30 -3.64
N VAL A 140 17.64 -27.27 -3.88
CA VAL A 140 16.83 -26.04 -3.98
C VAL A 140 16.81 -25.31 -2.63
N GLY A 141 16.81 -26.06 -1.54
CA GLY A 141 16.76 -25.50 -0.19
C GLY A 141 16.44 -26.54 0.86
N ARG A 142 16.28 -26.07 2.10
CA ARG A 142 15.95 -26.90 3.27
C ARG A 142 14.51 -26.66 3.71
N VAL A 143 13.77 -27.73 3.97
CA VAL A 143 12.41 -27.68 4.51
C VAL A 143 12.46 -27.15 5.94
N ILE A 144 11.71 -26.09 6.20
CA ILE A 144 11.64 -25.43 7.52
C ILE A 144 10.32 -25.70 8.24
N SER A 145 9.24 -25.97 7.50
CA SER A 145 7.93 -26.33 8.03
C SER A 145 7.09 -27.03 6.95
N ILE A 146 5.98 -27.63 7.37
CA ILE A 146 4.99 -28.22 6.47
C ILE A 146 3.72 -27.37 6.56
N GLU A 147 3.15 -27.02 5.42
CA GLU A 147 1.89 -26.29 5.31
C GLU A 147 0.70 -27.17 5.75
N PRO A 148 -0.45 -26.59 6.13
CA PRO A 148 -1.64 -27.37 6.53
C PRO A 148 -2.14 -28.35 5.46
N ASP A 149 -1.82 -28.10 4.19
CA ASP A 149 -2.16 -28.96 3.05
C ASP A 149 -1.10 -30.05 2.75
N GLY A 150 -0.06 -30.15 3.59
CA GLY A 150 0.99 -31.16 3.48
C GLY A 150 2.18 -30.77 2.59
N ARG A 151 2.17 -29.57 1.98
CA ARG A 151 3.29 -29.10 1.15
C ARG A 151 4.48 -28.65 1.98
N ALA A 152 5.69 -28.90 1.48
CA ALA A 152 6.90 -28.42 2.10
C ALA A 152 7.04 -26.88 1.97
N TYR A 153 7.39 -26.22 3.06
CA TYR A 153 7.79 -24.82 3.09
C TYR A 153 9.31 -24.76 3.23
N VAL A 154 9.99 -24.24 2.22
CA VAL A 154 11.44 -24.36 2.08
C VAL A 154 12.11 -23.00 2.25
N MET A 155 13.25 -22.98 2.93
CA MET A 155 14.22 -21.89 2.82
C MET A 155 15.07 -22.12 1.58
N VAL A 156 14.79 -21.34 0.53
CA VAL A 156 15.49 -21.45 -0.76
C VAL A 156 16.95 -21.05 -0.57
N LYS A 157 17.83 -21.92 -1.04
CA LYS A 157 19.27 -21.70 -1.06
C LYS A 157 19.59 -20.79 -2.24
N ALA A 158 20.23 -19.65 -1.95
CA ALA A 158 20.73 -18.77 -3.01
C ALA A 158 21.80 -19.52 -3.83
N VAL A 159 21.70 -19.36 -5.15
CA VAL A 159 22.67 -19.84 -6.15
C VAL A 159 23.85 -18.90 -6.27
#